data_AF-A0A5B0KKP4-F1
#
_entry.id   AF-A0A5B0KKP4-F1
#
_cell.length_a   1.000
_cell.length_b   1.000
_cell.length_c   1.000
_cell.angle_alpha   90.00
_cell.angle_beta   90.00
_cell.angle_gamma   90.00
#
_symmetry.space_group_name_H-M   'P 1'
#
loop_
_entity.id
_entity.type
_entity.pdbx_description
1 polymer ?
#
loop_
_entity_poly.entity_id
_entity_poly.type
_entity_poly.pdbx_seq_one_letter_code
_entity_poly.pdbx_strand_id
1 'polypeptide(L)'
;TVEEWTMTKTKFEVMEILNKYDIPCGPILSMKELAEDQSLRETGTIVEVDHPTRGKYLTVGNPIKLSDSPTEVTRSPLLGEHTDEILREVLGFDERRIGEVRDSGALGLVVPRMAAE
;
A
#
# COMPACT_ATOMS: atom_id res chain seq x y z
N THR A 1 -13.32 13.48 37.72
CA THR A 1 -14.08 12.77 36.67
C THR A 1 -13.17 11.79 35.97
N VAL A 2 -13.67 10.92 35.07
CA VAL A 2 -12.81 10.03 34.27
C VAL A 2 -11.82 10.83 33.43
N GLU A 3 -12.27 11.93 32.82
CA GLU A 3 -11.45 12.85 32.02
C GLU A 3 -10.26 13.41 32.81
N GLU A 4 -10.51 14.00 33.98
CA GLU A 4 -9.46 14.56 34.85
C GLU A 4 -8.38 13.51 35.20
N TRP A 5 -8.80 12.26 35.45
CA TRP A 5 -7.84 11.18 35.73
C TRP A 5 -7.04 10.81 34.49
N THR A 6 -7.66 10.70 33.31
CA THR A 6 -6.96 10.39 32.05
C THR A 6 -5.94 11.46 31.65
N MET A 7 -6.15 12.72 32.02
CA MET A 7 -5.18 13.81 31.78
C MET A 7 -3.87 13.66 32.58
N THR A 8 -3.83 12.79 33.60
CA THR A 8 -2.63 12.58 34.44
C THR A 8 -1.64 11.55 33.86
N LYS A 9 -1.96 10.96 32.70
CA LYS A 9 -1.22 9.82 32.12
C LYS A 9 -1.16 9.94 30.60
N THR A 10 -0.26 9.18 30.00
CA THR A 10 -0.25 9.00 28.55
C THR A 10 -1.40 8.08 28.11
N LYS A 11 -1.83 8.21 26.86
CA LYS A 11 -2.91 7.38 26.27
C LYS A 11 -2.65 5.87 26.36
N PHE A 12 -1.38 5.46 26.32
CA PHE A 12 -0.98 4.05 26.42
C PHE A 12 -1.06 3.54 27.87
N GLU A 13 -0.62 4.34 28.85
CA GLU A 13 -0.75 4.00 30.28
C GLU A 13 -2.22 3.91 30.71
N VAL A 14 -3.07 4.83 30.22
CA VAL A 14 -4.52 4.76 30.45
C VAL A 14 -5.07 3.43 29.93
N MET A 15 -4.76 3.08 28.68
CA MET A 15 -5.19 1.82 28.08
C MET A 15 -4.72 0.61 28.91
N GLU A 16 -3.45 0.57 29.31
CA GLU A 16 -2.90 -0.56 30.07
C GLU A 16 -3.59 -0.73 31.44
N ILE A 17 -3.86 0.38 32.14
CA ILE A 17 -4.55 0.34 33.44
C ILE A 17 -5.98 -0.15 33.28
N LEU A 18 -6.72 0.38 32.31
CA LEU A 18 -8.13 0.05 32.09
C LEU A 18 -8.33 -1.38 31.57
N ASN A 19 -7.41 -1.88 30.74
CA ASN A 19 -7.44 -3.27 30.24
C ASN A 19 -7.34 -4.30 31.37
N LYS A 20 -6.67 -3.99 32.50
CA LYS A 20 -6.61 -4.88 33.68
C LYS A 20 -7.96 -5.09 34.36
N TYR A 21 -8.95 -4.25 34.03
CA TYR A 21 -10.32 -4.32 34.54
C TYR A 21 -11.35 -4.63 33.44
N ASP A 22 -10.91 -5.14 32.28
CA ASP A 22 -11.75 -5.46 31.12
C ASP A 22 -12.58 -4.28 30.58
N ILE A 23 -12.08 -3.05 30.75
CA ILE A 23 -12.74 -1.84 30.24
C ILE A 23 -12.30 -1.64 28.78
N PRO A 24 -13.24 -1.67 27.80
CA PRO A 24 -12.90 -1.51 26.39
C PRO A 24 -12.45 -0.08 26.10
N CYS A 25 -11.16 0.10 25.86
CA CYS A 25 -10.58 1.37 25.50
C CYS A 25 -9.37 1.16 24.58
N GLY A 26 -9.03 2.19 23.80
CA GLY A 26 -7.86 2.18 22.93
C GLY A 26 -7.36 3.61 22.70
N PRO A 27 -6.05 3.80 22.51
CA PRO A 27 -5.49 5.10 22.22
C PRO A 27 -5.97 5.57 20.84
N ILE A 28 -6.23 6.87 20.71
CA ILE A 28 -6.39 7.49 19.40
C ILE A 28 -4.99 7.57 18.76
N LEU A 29 -4.74 6.73 17.77
CA LEU A 29 -3.48 6.67 17.05
C LEU A 29 -3.45 7.74 15.94
N SER A 30 -2.31 8.42 15.84
CA SER A 30 -2.00 9.30 14.71
C SER A 30 -1.56 8.49 13.49
N MET A 31 -1.56 9.11 12.31
CA MET A 31 -1.07 8.46 11.08
C MET A 31 0.40 8.03 11.19
N LYS A 32 1.23 8.77 11.94
CA LYS A 32 2.63 8.40 12.19
C LYS A 32 2.71 7.12 13.02
N GLU A 33 1.96 7.05 14.12
CA GLU A 33 1.94 5.86 14.97
C GLU A 33 1.42 4.64 14.21
N LEU A 34 0.40 4.80 13.37
CA LEU A 34 -0.10 3.73 12.51
C LEU A 34 0.96 3.23 11.52
N ALA A 35 1.74 4.13 10.92
CA ALA A 35 2.79 3.79 9.95
C ALA A 35 4.00 3.06 10.59
N GLU A 36 4.22 3.30 11.89
CA GLU A 36 5.31 2.75 12.69
C GLU A 36 4.86 1.55 13.55
N ASP A 37 3.56 1.22 13.58
CA ASP A 37 3.01 0.14 14.39
C ASP A 37 3.44 -1.25 13.89
N GLN A 38 4.20 -1.94 14.74
CA GLN A 38 4.75 -3.25 14.43
C GLN A 38 3.67 -4.33 14.25
N SER A 39 2.57 -4.26 15.02
CA SER A 39 1.47 -5.24 14.90
C SER A 39 0.73 -5.10 13.56
N LEU A 40 0.60 -3.86 13.06
CA LEU A 40 0.04 -3.61 11.73
C LEU A 40 0.96 -4.06 10.60
N ARG A 41 2.28 -4.02 10.80
CA ARG A 41 3.26 -4.58 9.84
C ARG A 41 3.25 -6.10 9.84
N GLU A 42 3.24 -6.73 11.01
CA GLU A 42 3.23 -8.20 11.15
C GLU A 42 1.96 -8.83 10.55
N THR A 43 0.82 -8.17 10.68
CA THR A 43 -0.44 -8.61 10.07
C THR A 43 -0.53 -8.29 8.57
N GLY A 44 0.43 -7.56 8.00
CA GLY A 44 0.39 -7.07 6.62
C GLY A 44 -0.76 -6.10 6.38
N THR A 45 -1.17 -5.35 7.41
CA THR A 45 -2.16 -4.26 7.30
C THR A 45 -1.48 -3.00 6.75
N ILE A 46 -0.26 -2.72 7.21
CA ILE A 46 0.63 -1.70 6.64
C ILE A 46 1.79 -2.44 5.96
N VAL A 47 1.98 -2.16 4.67
CA VAL A 47 2.98 -2.84 3.85
C VAL A 47 3.91 -1.80 3.22
N GLU A 48 5.21 -2.09 3.22
CA GLU A 48 6.21 -1.31 2.51
C GLU A 48 6.47 -1.94 1.14
N VAL A 49 6.35 -1.13 0.10
CA VAL A 49 6.48 -1.55 -1.30
C VAL A 49 7.57 -0.71 -1.97
N ASP A 50 8.44 -1.36 -2.73
CA ASP A 50 9.49 -0.69 -3.50
C ASP A 50 9.01 -0.33 -4.91
N HIS A 51 9.04 0.94 -5.26
CA HIS A 51 8.63 1.44 -6.57
C HIS A 51 9.85 1.94 -7.37
N PRO A 52 10.03 1.52 -8.64
CA PRO A 52 11.26 1.76 -9.41
C PRO A 52 11.62 3.23 -9.59
N THR A 53 10.63 4.14 -9.53
CA THR A 53 10.87 5.60 -9.67
C THR A 53 10.72 6.40 -8.39
N ARG A 54 9.98 5.89 -7.39
CA ARG A 54 9.65 6.62 -6.14
C ARG A 54 10.48 6.14 -4.95
N GLY A 55 11.08 4.96 -5.06
CA GLY A 55 11.63 4.21 -3.94
C GLY A 55 10.54 3.60 -3.07
N LYS A 56 10.89 3.31 -1.83
CA LYS A 56 10.01 2.68 -0.85
C LYS A 56 8.86 3.60 -0.44
N TYR A 57 7.65 3.06 -0.40
CA TYR A 57 6.48 3.75 0.12
C TYR A 57 5.59 2.80 0.94
N LEU A 58 4.78 3.37 1.83
CA LEU A 58 3.80 2.61 2.60
C LEU A 58 2.44 2.62 1.91
N THR A 59 1.76 1.49 1.97
CA THR A 59 0.36 1.33 1.55
C THR A 59 -0.39 0.45 2.54
N VAL A 60 -1.72 0.55 2.51
CA VAL A 60 -2.61 -0.37 3.21
C VAL A 60 -2.66 -1.68 2.43
N GLY A 61 -2.42 -2.80 3.10
CA GLY A 61 -2.53 -4.13 2.51
C GLY A 61 -3.98 -4.61 2.38
N ASN A 62 -4.18 -5.89 2.05
CA ASN A 62 -5.53 -6.46 2.03
C ASN A 62 -6.10 -6.49 3.47
N PRO A 63 -7.22 -5.79 3.76
CA PRO A 63 -7.82 -5.80 5.10
C PRO A 63 -8.37 -7.17 5.49
N ILE A 64 -8.66 -8.04 4.53
CA ILE A 64 -9.19 -9.38 4.76
C ILE A 64 -8.05 -10.40 4.65
N LYS A 65 -7.90 -11.25 5.67
CA LYS A 65 -6.89 -12.31 5.70
C LYS A 65 -7.57 -13.65 5.49
N LEU A 66 -7.20 -14.34 4.42
CA LEU A 66 -7.71 -15.66 4.04
C LEU A 66 -6.57 -16.68 4.11
N SER A 67 -6.72 -17.71 4.95
CA SER A 67 -5.68 -18.74 5.16
C SER A 67 -5.29 -19.46 3.87
N ASP A 68 -6.28 -19.72 3.01
CA ASP A 68 -6.11 -20.54 1.80
C ASP A 68 -5.87 -19.67 0.56
N SER A 69 -5.87 -18.35 0.71
CA SER A 69 -5.67 -17.39 -0.38
C SER A 69 -4.93 -16.15 0.11
N PRO A 70 -3.65 -16.27 0.50
CA PRO A 70 -2.85 -15.12 0.89
C PRO A 70 -2.76 -14.10 -0.24
N THR A 71 -2.78 -12.81 0.10
CA THR A 71 -2.66 -11.72 -0.85
C THR A 71 -1.28 -11.10 -0.75
N GLU A 72 -0.60 -10.95 -1.88
CA GLU A 72 0.64 -10.20 -1.99
C GLU A 72 0.33 -8.80 -2.53
N VAL A 73 0.93 -7.79 -1.91
CA VAL A 73 0.81 -6.39 -2.33
C VAL A 73 2.07 -6.02 -3.07
N THR A 74 1.97 -5.88 -4.39
CA THR A 74 3.09 -5.48 -5.25
C THR A 74 2.99 -4.01 -5.63
N ARG A 75 4.08 -3.47 -6.18
CA ARG A 75 4.09 -2.10 -6.70
C ARG A 75 3.09 -1.92 -7.84
N SER A 76 2.65 -0.69 -8.01
CA SER A 76 1.95 -0.28 -9.23
C SER A 76 2.86 -0.38 -10.46
N PRO A 77 2.31 -0.70 -11.64
CA PRO A 77 3.07 -0.66 -12.88
C PRO A 77 3.35 0.77 -13.33
N LEU A 78 4.42 0.95 -14.11
CA LEU A 78 4.71 2.17 -14.83
C LEU A 78 3.75 2.34 -16.02
N LEU A 79 3.65 3.57 -16.51
CA LEU A 79 2.88 3.86 -17.71
C LEU A 79 3.42 3.05 -18.89
N GLY A 80 2.59 2.15 -19.41
CA GLY A 80 2.92 1.31 -20.57
C GLY A 80 3.88 0.14 -20.28
N GLU A 81 4.14 -0.19 -19.02
CA GLU A 81 5.12 -1.22 -18.63
C GLU A 81 4.85 -2.59 -19.28
N HIS A 82 3.58 -2.99 -19.35
CA HIS A 82 3.17 -4.29 -19.88
C HIS A 82 2.58 -4.20 -21.30
N THR A 83 2.73 -3.07 -22.01
CA THR A 83 2.08 -2.88 -23.32
C THR A 83 2.51 -3.94 -24.34
N ASP A 84 3.82 -4.18 -24.48
CA ASP A 84 4.35 -5.12 -25.47
C ASP A 84 4.00 -6.57 -25.10
N GLU A 85 4.03 -6.90 -23.80
CA GLU A 85 3.59 -8.20 -23.27
C GLU A 85 2.14 -8.48 -23.65
N ILE A 86 1.22 -7.54 -23.39
CA ILE A 86 -0.20 -7.72 -23.69
C ILE A 86 -0.46 -7.79 -25.20
N LEU A 87 0.20 -6.95 -26.00
CA LEU A 87 0.05 -6.98 -27.47
C LEU A 87 0.53 -8.33 -28.05
N ARG A 88 1.62 -8.88 -27.52
CA ARG A 88 2.18 -10.14 -28.00
C ARG A 88 1.41 -11.35 -27.47
N GLU A 89 1.24 -11.45 -26.16
CA GLU A 89 0.77 -12.66 -25.49
C GLU A 89 -0.75 -12.78 -25.44
N VAL A 90 -1.46 -11.66 -25.25
CA VAL A 90 -2.93 -11.66 -25.16
C VAL A 90 -3.56 -11.45 -26.53
N LEU A 91 -3.03 -10.52 -27.34
CA LEU A 91 -3.58 -10.20 -28.65
C LEU A 91 -2.92 -10.97 -29.81
N GLY A 92 -1.81 -11.66 -29.57
CA GLY A 92 -1.14 -12.50 -30.57
C GLY A 92 -0.49 -11.70 -31.70
N PHE A 93 -0.10 -10.44 -31.46
CA PHE A 93 0.52 -9.62 -32.51
C PHE A 93 1.97 -10.04 -32.73
N ASP A 94 2.38 -10.06 -34.00
CA ASP A 94 3.77 -10.20 -34.39
C ASP A 94 4.53 -8.87 -34.23
N GLU A 95 5.86 -8.92 -34.25
CA GLU A 95 6.71 -7.73 -34.10
C GLU A 95 6.38 -6.64 -35.12
N ARG A 96 6.00 -7.03 -36.34
CA ARG A 96 5.62 -6.09 -37.40
C ARG A 96 4.37 -5.30 -37.00
N ARG A 97 3.32 -5.99 -36.56
CA ARG A 97 2.05 -5.35 -36.16
C ARG A 97 2.20 -4.53 -34.88
N ILE A 98 3.05 -4.97 -33.94
CA ILE A 98 3.38 -4.17 -32.76
C ILE A 98 4.07 -2.85 -33.19
N GLY A 99 5.01 -2.92 -34.14
CA GLY A 99 5.64 -1.75 -34.75
C GLY A 99 4.62 -0.80 -35.38
N GLU A 100 3.70 -1.31 -36.21
CA GLU A 100 2.65 -0.50 -36.85
C GLU A 100 1.76 0.23 -35.82
N VAL A 101 1.39 -0.45 -34.73
CA VAL A 101 0.58 0.15 -33.65
C VAL A 101 1.38 1.24 -32.93
N ARG A 102 2.68 1.03 -32.69
CA ARG A 102 3.56 2.02 -32.08
C ARG A 102 3.71 3.26 -32.97
N ASP A 103 3.97 3.06 -34.25
CA ASP A 103 4.18 4.13 -35.23
C ASP A 103 2.91 4.93 -35.49
N SER A 104 1.74 4.31 -35.33
CA SER A 104 0.45 5.01 -35.43
C SER A 104 0.20 6.04 -34.32
N GLY A 105 0.98 6.01 -33.23
CA GLY A 105 0.80 6.86 -32.05
C GLY A 105 -0.30 6.38 -31.08
N ALA A 106 -0.95 5.25 -31.36
CA ALA A 106 -2.05 4.73 -30.55
C ALA A 106 -1.66 4.35 -29.11
N LEU A 107 -0.37 4.06 -28.84
CA LEU A 107 0.14 3.69 -27.51
C LEU A 107 0.47 4.90 -26.61
N GLY A 108 0.36 6.12 -27.14
CA GLY A 108 0.78 7.34 -26.45
C GLY A 108 2.31 7.49 -26.34
N LEU A 109 2.76 8.68 -25.94
CA LEU A 109 4.18 8.94 -25.68
C LEU A 109 4.49 8.53 -24.24
N VAL A 110 5.37 7.53 -24.05
CA VAL A 110 5.97 7.23 -22.75
C VAL A 110 6.98 8.34 -22.45
N VAL A 111 6.51 9.46 -21.93
CA VAL A 111 7.39 10.49 -21.38
C VAL A 111 7.66 10.08 -19.93
N PRO A 112 8.93 9.87 -19.53
CA PRO A 112 9.24 9.62 -18.13
C PRO A 112 8.89 10.88 -17.33
N ARG A 113 7.72 10.88 -16.70
CA ARG A 113 7.40 11.86 -15.66
C ARG A 113 8.16 11.43 -14.41
N MET A 114 9.06 12.28 -13.95
CA MET A 114 9.57 12.18 -12.58
C MET A 114 8.37 12.16 -11.63
N ALA A 115 8.35 11.21 -10.69
CA ALA A 115 7.31 11.15 -9.69
C ALA A 115 7.26 12.50 -8.95
N ALA A 116 6.05 13.01 -8.72
CA ALA A 116 5.86 14.21 -7.90
C ALA A 116 6.38 13.93 -6.48
N GLU A 117 7.19 14.86 -5.96
CA GLU A 117 7.71 14.89 -4.60
C GLU A 117 6.59 14.83 -3.55
#